data_AF-A0A6V2AQP8-F1
#
_entry.id   AF-A0A6V2AQP8-F1
#
_cell.length_a   1.000
_cell.length_b   1.000
_cell.length_c   1.000
_cell.angle_alpha   90.00
_cell.angle_beta   90.00
_cell.angle_gamma   90.00
#
_symmetry.space_group_name_H-M   'P 1'
#
loop_
_entity.id
_entity.type
_entity.pdbx_description
1 polymer ?
#
loop_
_entity_poly.entity_id
_entity_poly.type
_entity_poly.pdbx_seq_one_letter_code
_entity_poly.pdbx_strand_id
1 'polypeptide(L)'
;TQAKMIRGSRSIGSGSVLSLSKTIRQSQQQQEKRKLIWQHHQRISSSSHKRINHAFFRNSGRKNATAAAAATTATAAIVLMSSFYSSDDAFTTCSNSGNHNEKNNVSPMLSQSERKASLGTSSATIQNNLKEEVPAPTTTTTNKNDNSKDRETPDDFPKITRYHRSLLAKHLTPSIWSEVRDRRTSKGVTIEQIIQSGTSLPFGCDPPRGIGVLAGDAESYRVFAPLMIPIIRDFHGIETQVKEKKAVAKPKMRKYKSDIHSTHIITKKNPDPTGDHILSVRISLSRCIDGFAFPSTINRKDRRIVESLVKDATESLTDENAEGGAYIPIYSMTNEQNEDLIRRNILFQNPVDWYISAGLGRDWPDGRGVYVNVTDLDLHPNLIIWCNSEDHMRIIGTSSVGDIRGLFKTLSATVQDVERSLKASGKRFAYDDQLGFLTSCPSKVGTALRASVLVKLIRLGQCPGFNDMVKRLKLRVRREHLGDLNVDYEGVYDQNRQHGGKKRYTGIFDVSNVESLGKSETHLINTMIIGVGRLIELELKLERGESVDCTKIGWD
;
A
#
# COMPACT_ATOMS: atom_id res chain seq x y z
N THR A 1 22.64 -33.53 23.03
CA THR A 1 24.01 -33.14 22.61
C THR A 1 24.70 -32.13 23.54
N GLN A 2 24.03 -31.11 24.07
CA GLN A 2 24.70 -30.04 24.88
C GLN A 2 25.39 -30.48 26.18
N ALA A 3 25.04 -31.63 26.78
CA ALA A 3 25.59 -32.07 28.08
C ALA A 3 27.08 -32.50 28.06
N LYS A 4 27.76 -32.51 26.90
CA LYS A 4 29.16 -32.96 26.77
C LYS A 4 30.21 -31.83 26.70
N MET A 5 29.79 -30.56 26.76
CA MET A 5 30.68 -29.40 26.54
C MET A 5 31.10 -28.66 27.83
N ILE A 6 31.07 -29.34 28.99
CA ILE A 6 31.48 -28.77 30.30
C ILE A 6 32.52 -29.68 30.99
N ARG A 7 33.69 -29.82 30.34
CA ARG A 7 34.94 -30.34 30.93
C ARG A 7 36.14 -29.59 30.34
N GLY A 8 36.15 -28.26 30.50
CA GLY A 8 37.11 -27.40 29.78
C GLY A 8 37.35 -26.00 30.37
N SER A 9 36.95 -25.72 31.60
CA SER A 9 37.26 -24.45 32.28
C SER A 9 37.19 -24.59 33.81
N ARG A 10 38.22 -24.08 34.50
CA ARG A 10 38.17 -23.81 35.95
C ARG A 10 37.65 -22.38 36.17
N SER A 11 37.25 -22.09 37.41
CA SER A 11 36.77 -20.79 37.92
C SER A 11 35.62 -20.12 37.15
N ILE A 12 34.39 -20.38 37.60
CA ILE A 12 33.29 -19.41 37.55
C ILE A 12 32.71 -19.33 38.98
N GLY A 13 32.47 -18.12 39.49
CA GLY A 13 32.07 -17.88 40.88
C GLY A 13 30.66 -18.39 41.24
N SER A 14 30.46 -18.73 42.51
CA SER A 14 29.23 -19.35 43.05
C SER A 14 27.93 -18.58 42.80
N GLY A 15 28.00 -17.26 42.61
CA GLY A 15 26.83 -16.41 42.33
C GLY A 15 26.12 -16.69 40.99
N SER A 16 26.84 -17.08 39.93
CA SER A 16 26.23 -17.29 38.60
C SER A 16 25.38 -18.57 38.54
N VAL A 17 25.82 -19.63 39.24
CA VAL A 17 25.10 -20.92 39.34
C VAL A 17 23.76 -20.74 40.08
N LEU A 18 23.72 -19.88 41.09
CA LEU A 18 22.50 -19.49 41.80
C LEU A 18 21.55 -18.61 40.96
N SER A 19 22.06 -17.91 39.94
CA SER A 19 21.24 -17.20 38.97
C SER A 19 20.61 -18.18 37.96
N LEU A 20 21.43 -18.97 37.24
CA LEU A 20 20.94 -19.93 36.24
C LEU A 20 19.92 -20.92 36.82
N SER A 21 20.16 -21.43 38.03
CA SER A 21 19.23 -22.38 38.67
C SER A 21 17.87 -21.77 39.04
N LYS A 22 17.77 -20.45 39.29
CA LYS A 22 16.49 -19.75 39.44
C LYS A 22 15.78 -19.62 38.09
N THR A 23 16.48 -19.20 37.04
CA THR A 23 15.91 -19.07 35.68
C THR A 23 15.40 -20.41 35.13
N ILE A 24 16.14 -21.50 35.34
CA ILE A 24 15.72 -22.86 34.95
C ILE A 24 14.44 -23.27 35.70
N ARG A 25 14.34 -23.04 37.01
CA ARG A 25 13.14 -23.34 37.80
C ARG A 25 11.92 -22.50 37.35
N GLN A 26 12.11 -21.22 37.02
CA GLN A 26 11.04 -20.37 36.48
C GLN A 26 10.55 -20.88 35.11
N SER A 27 11.47 -21.28 34.22
CA SER A 27 11.13 -21.89 32.93
C SER A 27 10.34 -23.19 33.09
N GLN A 28 10.75 -24.07 34.02
CA GLN A 28 10.02 -25.30 34.35
C GLN A 28 8.60 -25.01 34.87
N GLN A 29 8.44 -24.06 35.80
CA GLN A 29 7.11 -23.65 36.30
C GLN A 29 6.22 -23.05 35.20
N GLN A 30 6.78 -22.33 34.22
CA GLN A 30 6.02 -21.86 33.06
C GLN A 30 5.58 -23.01 32.15
N GLN A 31 6.43 -24.03 31.94
CA GLN A 31 6.06 -25.23 31.18
C GLN A 31 4.96 -26.05 31.87
N GLU A 32 4.98 -26.17 33.20
CA GLU A 32 3.91 -26.84 33.96
C GLU A 32 2.58 -26.06 33.89
N LYS A 33 2.61 -24.72 34.01
CA LYS A 33 1.42 -23.89 33.78
C LYS A 33 0.86 -24.08 32.36
N ARG A 34 1.70 -24.13 31.33
CA ARG A 34 1.27 -24.42 29.95
C ARG A 34 0.64 -25.81 29.81
N LYS A 35 1.18 -26.84 30.45
CA LYS A 35 0.58 -28.20 30.50
C LYS A 35 -0.79 -28.20 31.16
N LEU A 36 -0.95 -27.50 32.29
CA LEU A 36 -2.24 -27.38 33.00
C LEU A 36 -3.30 -26.66 32.16
N ILE A 37 -2.94 -25.56 31.49
CA ILE A 37 -3.83 -24.83 30.57
C ILE A 37 -4.26 -25.74 29.41
N TRP A 38 -3.33 -26.46 28.79
CA TRP A 38 -3.63 -27.41 27.72
C TRP A 38 -4.58 -28.54 28.19
N GLN A 39 -4.35 -29.13 29.36
CA GLN A 39 -5.27 -30.11 29.96
C GLN A 39 -6.65 -29.53 30.25
N HIS A 40 -6.75 -28.24 30.62
CA HIS A 40 -8.02 -27.55 30.81
C HIS A 40 -8.79 -27.38 29.49
N HIS A 41 -8.10 -26.96 28.41
CA HIS A 41 -8.70 -26.91 27.06
C HIS A 41 -9.19 -28.28 26.57
N GLN A 42 -8.46 -29.36 26.84
CA GLN A 42 -8.90 -30.72 26.51
C GLN A 42 -10.18 -31.14 27.28
N ARG A 43 -10.31 -30.75 28.56
CA ARG A 43 -11.55 -30.96 29.34
C ARG A 43 -12.73 -30.12 28.83
N ILE A 44 -12.49 -28.90 28.36
CA ILE A 44 -13.53 -28.07 27.72
C ILE A 44 -13.97 -28.70 26.39
N SER A 45 -13.04 -29.05 25.51
CA SER A 45 -13.33 -29.65 24.20
C SER A 45 -14.14 -30.95 24.30
N SER A 46 -13.74 -31.85 25.20
CA SER A 46 -14.46 -33.12 25.46
C SER A 46 -15.84 -32.90 26.11
N SER A 47 -16.01 -31.86 26.93
CA SER A 47 -17.31 -31.47 27.48
C SER A 47 -18.24 -30.90 26.40
N SER A 48 -17.71 -30.10 25.48
CA SER A 48 -18.45 -29.57 24.32
C SER A 48 -18.89 -30.69 23.38
N HIS A 49 -18.02 -31.66 23.08
CA HIS A 49 -18.38 -32.86 22.29
C HIS A 49 -19.56 -33.62 22.90
N LYS A 50 -19.56 -33.84 24.23
CA LYS A 50 -20.68 -34.51 24.92
C LYS A 50 -21.99 -33.71 24.83
N ARG A 51 -21.94 -32.38 24.89
CA ARG A 51 -23.13 -31.52 24.70
C ARG A 51 -23.66 -31.54 23.27
N ILE A 52 -22.78 -31.54 22.27
CA ILE A 52 -23.15 -31.58 20.84
C ILE A 52 -23.86 -32.91 20.52
N ASN A 53 -23.29 -34.05 20.92
CA ASN A 53 -23.91 -35.37 20.68
C ASN A 53 -25.30 -35.49 21.34
N HIS A 54 -25.47 -34.94 22.54
CA HIS A 54 -26.76 -34.99 23.25
C HIS A 54 -27.83 -34.04 22.66
N ALA A 55 -27.41 -33.00 21.93
CA ALA A 55 -28.31 -32.18 21.12
C ALA A 55 -28.70 -32.87 19.80
N PHE A 56 -27.74 -33.52 19.13
CA PHE A 56 -27.94 -34.17 17.83
C PHE A 56 -29.00 -35.29 17.89
N PHE A 57 -28.95 -36.14 18.92
CA PHE A 57 -29.91 -37.24 19.12
C PHE A 57 -31.34 -36.81 19.47
N ARG A 58 -31.60 -35.52 19.73
CA ARG A 58 -32.93 -35.04 20.13
C ARG A 58 -33.74 -34.40 18.99
N ASN A 59 -33.12 -34.15 17.83
CA ASN A 59 -33.74 -33.44 16.69
C ASN A 59 -33.83 -34.23 15.38
N SER A 60 -33.38 -35.49 15.34
CA SER A 60 -33.51 -36.38 14.17
C SER A 60 -34.94 -36.92 14.00
N GLY A 61 -35.92 -36.02 13.86
CA GLY A 61 -37.35 -36.29 13.99
C GLY A 61 -38.25 -35.77 12.86
N ARG A 62 -37.70 -35.26 11.75
CA ARG A 62 -38.43 -34.95 10.50
C ARG A 62 -37.50 -35.05 9.28
N LYS A 63 -38.05 -35.41 8.12
CA LYS A 63 -37.30 -35.82 6.92
C LYS A 63 -36.96 -34.62 6.02
N ASN A 64 -35.74 -34.57 5.44
CA ASN A 64 -35.52 -34.72 4.00
C ASN A 64 -34.05 -34.52 3.54
N ALA A 65 -33.51 -35.54 2.86
CA ALA A 65 -32.69 -35.45 1.64
C ALA A 65 -31.43 -34.54 1.54
N THR A 66 -30.47 -34.59 2.48
CA THR A 66 -29.07 -34.14 2.22
C THR A 66 -27.99 -35.05 2.86
N ALA A 67 -28.18 -36.37 2.82
CA ALA A 67 -27.36 -37.33 3.60
C ALA A 67 -26.13 -37.93 2.87
N ALA A 68 -25.94 -37.69 1.57
CA ALA A 68 -24.94 -38.41 0.76
C ALA A 68 -23.51 -37.82 0.82
N ALA A 69 -23.35 -36.53 1.14
CA ALA A 69 -22.06 -35.83 1.05
C ALA A 69 -21.17 -35.93 2.30
N ALA A 70 -21.73 -36.27 3.46
CA ALA A 70 -21.02 -36.23 4.75
C ALA A 70 -20.22 -37.51 5.08
N ALA A 71 -20.52 -38.64 4.42
CA ALA A 71 -19.90 -39.93 4.74
C ALA A 71 -18.45 -40.03 4.24
N THR A 72 -18.14 -39.46 3.07
CA THR A 72 -16.85 -39.63 2.38
C THR A 72 -15.69 -38.95 3.12
N THR A 73 -15.95 -37.81 3.79
CA THR A 73 -14.91 -37.00 4.45
C THR A 73 -14.41 -37.60 5.76
N ALA A 74 -15.23 -38.41 6.45
CA ALA A 74 -14.88 -39.00 7.73
C ALA A 74 -13.79 -40.09 7.63
N THR A 75 -13.83 -40.90 6.57
CA THR A 75 -12.90 -42.04 6.38
C THR A 75 -11.47 -41.57 6.07
N ALA A 76 -11.31 -40.46 5.33
CA ALA A 76 -10.00 -39.91 4.98
C ALA A 76 -9.21 -39.42 6.21
N ALA A 77 -9.89 -38.87 7.21
CA ALA A 77 -9.27 -38.36 8.44
C ALA A 77 -8.68 -39.46 9.34
N ILE A 78 -9.15 -40.70 9.22
CA ILE A 78 -8.71 -41.83 10.05
C ILE A 78 -7.44 -42.49 9.49
N VAL A 79 -7.23 -42.45 8.17
CA VAL A 79 -6.06 -43.04 7.51
C VAL A 79 -4.79 -42.17 7.68
N LEU A 80 -4.93 -40.85 7.81
CA LEU A 80 -3.79 -39.93 7.90
C LEU A 80 -3.15 -39.81 9.30
N MET A 81 -3.72 -40.43 10.34
CA MET A 81 -3.23 -40.34 11.72
C MET A 81 -2.36 -41.54 12.17
N SER A 82 -2.08 -42.51 11.30
CA SER A 82 -1.35 -43.74 11.62
C SER A 82 0.01 -43.90 10.91
N SER A 83 0.49 -42.89 10.19
CA SER A 83 1.77 -42.95 9.43
C SER A 83 2.94 -42.20 10.06
N PHE A 84 2.77 -41.54 11.21
CA PHE A 84 3.86 -40.87 11.93
C PHE A 84 4.26 -41.66 13.20
N TYR A 85 4.95 -42.80 13.02
CA TYR A 85 5.96 -43.37 13.95
C TYR A 85 6.40 -44.78 13.49
N SER A 86 7.53 -44.92 12.78
CA SER A 86 8.43 -46.09 12.92
C SER A 86 9.78 -45.92 12.20
N SER A 87 10.86 -46.21 12.95
CA SER A 87 12.16 -46.81 12.54
C SER A 87 13.09 -46.17 11.49
N ASP A 88 14.39 -46.27 11.79
CA ASP A 88 15.57 -45.85 11.01
C ASP A 88 16.09 -46.92 10.02
N ASP A 89 17.26 -46.64 9.43
CA ASP A 89 18.21 -47.53 8.70
C ASP A 89 17.78 -48.26 7.41
N ALA A 90 18.37 -47.84 6.27
CA ALA A 90 18.88 -48.72 5.20
C ALA A 90 19.86 -47.99 4.26
N PHE A 91 20.69 -48.75 3.54
CA PHE A 91 21.77 -48.25 2.67
C PHE A 91 21.71 -48.91 1.27
N THR A 92 22.43 -48.37 0.28
CA THR A 92 22.83 -49.02 -1.00
C THR A 92 21.80 -49.24 -2.15
N THR A 93 22.02 -48.50 -3.26
CA THR A 93 22.07 -48.93 -4.69
C THR A 93 20.89 -49.55 -5.48
N CYS A 94 20.79 -49.07 -6.74
CA CYS A 94 20.67 -49.80 -8.02
C CYS A 94 19.37 -49.77 -8.90
N SER A 95 19.60 -49.40 -10.17
CA SER A 95 19.09 -50.00 -11.43
C SER A 95 17.71 -49.67 -12.03
N ASN A 96 17.76 -48.80 -13.06
CA ASN A 96 17.21 -48.95 -14.42
C ASN A 96 15.90 -49.72 -14.70
N SER A 97 14.90 -49.02 -15.28
CA SER A 97 14.32 -49.23 -16.63
C SER A 97 13.09 -48.33 -16.87
N GLY A 98 12.72 -47.91 -18.08
CA GLY A 98 13.44 -47.90 -19.37
C GLY A 98 12.52 -47.67 -20.59
N ASN A 99 12.92 -46.79 -21.53
CA ASN A 99 12.33 -46.59 -22.89
C ASN A 99 10.85 -46.10 -22.96
N HIS A 100 10.34 -45.48 -24.04
CA HIS A 100 10.80 -45.06 -25.38
C HIS A 100 10.07 -43.72 -25.75
N ASN A 101 10.33 -42.89 -26.79
CA ASN A 101 11.43 -42.64 -27.74
C ASN A 101 10.83 -41.87 -28.97
N GLU A 102 11.13 -40.58 -29.15
CA GLU A 102 11.10 -39.82 -30.43
C GLU A 102 11.86 -38.49 -30.18
N LYS A 103 12.98 -38.10 -30.82
CA LYS A 103 13.34 -37.94 -32.25
C LYS A 103 12.58 -36.78 -32.92
N ASN A 104 13.18 -35.69 -33.42
CA ASN A 104 14.60 -35.25 -33.61
C ASN A 104 14.66 -33.70 -33.39
N ASN A 105 15.74 -32.90 -33.40
CA ASN A 105 17.21 -32.95 -33.65
C ASN A 105 17.84 -31.79 -32.77
N VAL A 106 19.13 -31.63 -32.39
CA VAL A 106 20.48 -31.74 -33.03
C VAL A 106 20.78 -30.59 -34.02
N SER A 107 21.84 -29.76 -33.95
CA SER A 107 22.93 -29.46 -32.99
C SER A 107 23.79 -28.27 -33.57
N PRO A 108 24.93 -27.80 -33.02
CA PRO A 108 25.64 -28.10 -31.74
C PRO A 108 25.98 -26.83 -30.90
N MET A 109 26.65 -27.06 -29.75
CA MET A 109 27.36 -26.03 -28.96
C MET A 109 28.77 -25.74 -29.50
N LEU A 110 29.38 -24.64 -29.03
CA LEU A 110 30.83 -24.58 -28.74
C LEU A 110 31.05 -24.11 -27.30
N SER A 111 32.18 -24.51 -26.71
CA SER A 111 32.42 -24.51 -25.26
C SER A 111 33.24 -23.32 -24.75
N GLN A 112 33.32 -23.18 -23.42
CA GLN A 112 34.19 -22.19 -22.76
C GLN A 112 35.66 -22.60 -22.84
N SER A 113 36.53 -21.67 -23.23
CA SER A 113 37.95 -21.65 -22.84
C SER A 113 38.40 -20.21 -22.53
N GLU A 114 39.44 -20.11 -21.68
CA GLU A 114 40.37 -18.98 -21.60
C GLU A 114 39.83 -17.57 -21.29
N ARG A 115 39.63 -17.31 -19.99
CA ARG A 115 39.93 -15.99 -19.40
C ARG A 115 41.30 -16.04 -18.71
N LYS A 116 42.26 -15.17 -19.07
CA LYS A 116 43.23 -14.49 -18.15
C LYS A 116 44.36 -13.73 -18.89
N ALA A 117 44.26 -12.41 -18.95
CA ALA A 117 45.32 -11.39 -19.05
C ALA A 117 44.61 -10.02 -18.97
N SER A 118 44.91 -8.98 -18.17
CA SER A 118 46.05 -8.57 -17.31
C SER A 118 47.36 -8.34 -18.08
N LEU A 119 48.00 -7.18 -18.09
CA LEU A 119 47.87 -5.92 -17.31
C LEU A 119 48.57 -4.78 -18.10
N GLY A 120 48.40 -3.51 -17.71
CA GLY A 120 49.41 -2.47 -18.06
C GLY A 120 48.92 -1.10 -18.52
N THR A 121 48.91 -0.14 -17.59
CA THR A 121 49.38 1.26 -17.73
C THR A 121 49.50 1.91 -19.13
N SER A 122 48.81 3.05 -19.29
CA SER A 122 49.50 4.36 -19.26
C SER A 122 48.52 5.47 -18.85
N SER A 123 49.04 6.63 -18.45
CA SER A 123 48.25 7.80 -18.02
C SER A 123 48.90 9.08 -18.55
N ALA A 124 48.11 10.16 -18.61
CA ALA A 124 48.49 11.52 -19.00
C ALA A 124 49.14 11.69 -20.40
N THR A 125 48.36 12.22 -21.35
CA THR A 125 48.54 13.60 -21.86
C THR A 125 47.53 13.86 -22.99
N ILE A 126 46.72 14.92 -22.83
CA ILE A 126 46.21 15.88 -23.82
C ILE A 126 45.09 16.66 -23.12
N GLN A 127 45.42 17.86 -22.66
CA GLN A 127 44.45 18.95 -22.55
C GLN A 127 44.62 19.80 -23.80
N ASN A 128 43.55 19.98 -24.58
CA ASN A 128 42.97 21.29 -24.87
C ASN A 128 41.94 21.22 -26.00
N ASN A 129 40.99 22.17 -25.95
CA ASN A 129 40.18 22.66 -27.05
C ASN A 129 39.46 21.63 -27.94
N LEU A 130 38.17 21.46 -27.68
CA LEU A 130 37.16 21.88 -28.66
C LEU A 130 35.95 22.46 -27.92
N LYS A 131 35.61 23.72 -28.24
CA LYS A 131 34.25 24.23 -28.03
C LYS A 131 33.53 23.99 -29.35
N GLU A 132 32.46 23.21 -29.34
CA GLU A 132 31.51 23.21 -30.45
C GLU A 132 30.21 23.90 -30.01
N GLU A 133 29.67 24.70 -30.92
CA GLU A 133 28.55 25.59 -30.64
C GLU A 133 27.23 24.86 -30.87
N VAL A 134 26.21 25.16 -30.06
CA VAL A 134 24.85 24.67 -30.31
C VAL A 134 24.29 25.44 -31.51
N PRO A 135 23.96 24.78 -32.64
CA PRO A 135 23.47 25.48 -33.82
C PRO A 135 22.11 26.12 -33.54
N ALA A 136 21.98 27.40 -33.87
CA ALA A 136 20.70 28.12 -33.78
C ALA A 136 19.69 27.60 -34.82
N PRO A 137 18.39 27.54 -34.51
CA PRO A 137 17.38 27.03 -35.43
C PRO A 137 17.18 27.95 -36.63
N THR A 138 17.31 27.40 -37.83
CA THR A 138 17.18 28.12 -39.11
C THR A 138 15.77 28.70 -39.30
N THR A 139 15.67 29.99 -39.60
CA THR A 139 14.38 30.66 -39.85
C THR A 139 13.90 30.45 -41.28
N THR A 140 13.05 29.44 -41.50
CA THR A 140 12.32 29.26 -42.75
C THR A 140 11.11 30.19 -42.80
N THR A 141 11.09 31.14 -43.73
CA THR A 141 9.98 32.09 -43.91
C THR A 141 8.92 31.52 -44.84
N THR A 142 7.70 31.30 -44.34
CA THR A 142 6.50 31.02 -45.15
C THR A 142 5.31 31.89 -44.72
N ASN A 143 4.39 32.13 -45.64
CA ASN A 143 3.48 33.26 -45.58
C ASN A 143 2.36 33.13 -44.54
N LYS A 144 1.93 34.28 -44.01
CA LYS A 144 0.65 34.42 -43.31
C LYS A 144 -0.48 34.50 -44.35
N ASN A 145 -1.44 33.58 -44.27
CA ASN A 145 -2.90 33.82 -44.34
C ASN A 145 -3.65 32.52 -44.63
N ASP A 146 -4.09 31.81 -43.58
CA ASP A 146 -5.50 31.41 -43.46
C ASP A 146 -5.85 31.10 -41.99
N ASN A 147 -7.14 30.97 -41.68
CA ASN A 147 -7.69 31.15 -40.33
C ASN A 147 -8.46 29.94 -39.77
N SER A 148 -7.94 28.72 -39.99
CA SER A 148 -8.44 27.48 -39.37
C SER A 148 -7.28 26.55 -38.93
N LYS A 149 -6.78 26.73 -37.70
CA LYS A 149 -5.78 25.82 -37.12
C LYS A 149 -6.40 24.57 -36.48
N ASP A 150 -7.09 23.79 -37.31
CA ASP A 150 -7.10 22.34 -37.11
C ASP A 150 -5.66 21.86 -37.29
N ARG A 151 -4.99 21.58 -36.16
CA ARG A 151 -3.72 20.85 -36.22
C ARG A 151 -4.07 19.39 -36.46
N GLU A 152 -3.63 18.86 -37.60
CA GLU A 152 -3.74 17.44 -37.91
C GLU A 152 -3.26 16.63 -36.70
N THR A 153 -4.07 15.65 -36.31
CA THR A 153 -3.74 14.80 -35.16
C THR A 153 -2.65 13.83 -35.59
N PRO A 154 -1.46 13.83 -34.95
CA PRO A 154 -0.38 12.93 -35.34
C PRO A 154 -0.81 11.46 -35.35
N ASP A 155 -0.31 10.67 -36.30
CA ASP A 155 -0.69 9.25 -36.46
C ASP A 155 -0.37 8.39 -35.22
N ASP A 156 0.61 8.82 -34.41
CA ASP A 156 1.01 8.20 -33.15
C ASP A 156 0.19 8.67 -31.93
N PHE A 157 -0.77 9.56 -32.10
CA PHE A 157 -1.62 10.06 -31.01
C PHE A 157 -2.49 8.93 -30.42
N PRO A 158 -2.49 8.72 -29.09
CA PRO A 158 -3.23 7.64 -28.46
C PRO A 158 -4.74 7.79 -28.64
N LYS A 159 -5.42 6.68 -28.99
CA LYS A 159 -6.85 6.64 -29.35
C LYS A 159 -7.78 6.81 -28.14
N ILE A 160 -7.93 8.04 -27.66
CA ILE A 160 -8.87 8.41 -26.60
C ILE A 160 -10.31 8.33 -27.12
N THR A 161 -11.10 7.42 -26.57
CA THR A 161 -12.52 7.19 -26.90
C THR A 161 -13.45 7.73 -25.82
N ARG A 162 -14.76 7.86 -26.13
CA ARG A 162 -15.83 8.26 -25.19
C ARG A 162 -15.96 7.42 -23.90
N TYR A 163 -15.24 6.30 -23.81
CA TYR A 163 -15.21 5.44 -22.63
C TYR A 163 -14.08 5.80 -21.65
N HIS A 164 -13.06 6.53 -22.12
CA HIS A 164 -12.04 7.12 -21.26
C HIS A 164 -12.65 8.29 -20.47
N ARG A 165 -12.60 8.22 -19.13
CA ARG A 165 -13.22 9.22 -18.22
C ARG A 165 -12.24 9.79 -17.19
N SER A 166 -10.94 9.65 -17.47
CA SER A 166 -9.84 10.10 -16.62
C SER A 166 -9.44 11.54 -16.92
N LEU A 167 -8.70 12.19 -16.01
CA LEU A 167 -8.15 13.52 -16.27
C LEU A 167 -7.14 13.51 -17.44
N LEU A 168 -6.44 12.39 -17.67
CA LEU A 168 -5.69 12.16 -18.91
C LEU A 168 -6.54 12.49 -20.15
N ALA A 169 -7.74 11.91 -20.25
CA ALA A 169 -8.62 12.08 -21.41
C ALA A 169 -9.20 13.49 -21.56
N LYS A 170 -9.17 14.30 -20.49
CA LYS A 170 -9.57 15.71 -20.49
C LYS A 170 -8.43 16.66 -20.89
N HIS A 171 -7.19 16.33 -20.55
CA HIS A 171 -6.03 17.23 -20.70
C HIS A 171 -5.05 16.83 -21.81
N LEU A 172 -5.03 15.57 -22.27
CA LEU A 172 -4.19 15.17 -23.40
C LEU A 172 -4.82 15.64 -24.72
N THR A 173 -4.12 16.52 -25.41
CA THR A 173 -4.50 17.05 -26.73
C THR A 173 -3.40 16.77 -27.75
N PRO A 174 -3.68 16.76 -29.06
CA PRO A 174 -2.66 16.62 -30.10
C PRO A 174 -1.51 17.63 -29.95
N SER A 175 -1.80 18.88 -29.53
CA SER A 175 -0.76 19.88 -29.26
C SER A 175 0.15 19.52 -28.08
N ILE A 176 -0.40 18.96 -27.00
CA ILE A 176 0.40 18.56 -25.83
C ILE A 176 1.19 17.29 -26.15
N TRP A 177 0.60 16.36 -26.88
CA TRP A 177 1.28 15.16 -27.39
C TRP A 177 2.49 15.52 -28.27
N SER A 178 2.30 16.34 -29.32
CA SER A 178 3.39 16.83 -30.17
C SER A 178 4.49 17.58 -29.41
N GLU A 179 4.17 18.21 -28.27
CA GLU A 179 5.16 18.89 -27.44
C GLU A 179 6.04 17.90 -26.63
N VAL A 180 5.49 16.74 -26.22
CA VAL A 180 6.12 15.88 -25.21
C VAL A 180 6.44 14.44 -25.64
N ARG A 181 5.90 13.94 -26.76
CA ARG A 181 6.07 12.53 -27.19
C ARG A 181 7.53 12.10 -27.36
N ASP A 182 8.37 13.00 -27.87
CA ASP A 182 9.79 12.76 -28.14
C ASP A 182 10.67 12.99 -26.90
N ARG A 183 10.10 13.50 -25.78
CA ARG A 183 10.85 13.78 -24.55
C ARG A 183 11.10 12.52 -23.73
N ARG A 184 12.26 12.45 -23.08
CA ARG A 184 12.65 11.38 -22.16
C ARG A 184 13.22 11.98 -20.87
N THR A 185 13.12 11.27 -19.76
CA THR A 185 13.84 11.64 -18.52
C THR A 185 15.27 11.13 -18.54
N SER A 186 16.10 11.54 -17.57
CA SER A 186 17.44 11.00 -17.31
C SER A 186 17.49 9.48 -17.10
N LYS A 187 16.35 8.83 -16.85
CA LYS A 187 16.21 7.37 -16.69
C LYS A 187 15.53 6.70 -17.89
N GLY A 188 15.30 7.44 -18.98
CA GLY A 188 14.64 6.95 -20.18
C GLY A 188 13.12 6.82 -20.07
N VAL A 189 12.48 7.38 -19.03
CA VAL A 189 11.01 7.33 -18.89
C VAL A 189 10.36 8.11 -20.03
N THR A 190 9.32 7.53 -20.61
CA THR A 190 8.61 8.04 -21.79
C THR A 190 7.20 8.54 -21.45
N ILE A 191 6.53 9.28 -22.35
CA ILE A 191 5.14 9.70 -22.11
C ILE A 191 4.18 8.51 -22.16
N GLU A 192 4.45 7.53 -23.04
CA GLU A 192 3.63 6.33 -23.24
C GLU A 192 3.51 5.56 -21.92
N GLN A 193 4.64 5.33 -21.25
CA GLN A 193 4.70 4.68 -19.93
C GLN A 193 3.89 5.43 -18.86
N ILE A 194 3.85 6.75 -18.92
CA ILE A 194 3.11 7.59 -17.97
C ILE A 194 1.61 7.52 -18.20
N ILE A 195 1.17 7.55 -19.46
CA ILE A 195 -0.26 7.53 -19.84
C ILE A 195 -0.86 6.11 -19.92
N GLN A 196 -0.03 5.06 -19.96
CA GLN A 196 -0.44 3.65 -20.08
C GLN A 196 -1.57 3.26 -19.12
N SER A 197 -1.49 3.74 -17.86
CA SER A 197 -2.48 3.50 -16.81
C SER A 197 -3.88 4.07 -17.07
N GLY A 198 -4.01 5.00 -18.04
CA GLY A 198 -5.27 5.62 -18.45
C GLY A 198 -5.71 5.29 -19.87
N THR A 199 -4.83 4.76 -20.73
CA THR A 199 -5.13 4.34 -22.11
C THR A 199 -5.44 2.85 -22.26
N SER A 200 -4.91 1.99 -21.39
CA SER A 200 -4.93 0.52 -21.61
C SER A 200 -6.30 -0.13 -21.45
N LEU A 201 -7.15 0.38 -20.56
CA LEU A 201 -8.39 -0.29 -20.13
C LEU A 201 -9.65 0.61 -20.29
N PRO A 202 -10.08 0.92 -21.53
CA PRO A 202 -11.32 1.68 -21.77
C PRO A 202 -12.60 0.83 -21.77
N PHE A 203 -12.50 -0.51 -21.69
CA PHE A 203 -13.64 -1.44 -21.72
C PHE A 203 -13.49 -2.55 -20.67
N GLY A 204 -14.62 -3.04 -20.14
CA GLY A 204 -14.70 -4.28 -19.36
C GLY A 204 -14.20 -4.17 -17.92
N CYS A 205 -12.90 -3.95 -17.73
CA CYS A 205 -12.28 -3.76 -16.42
C CYS A 205 -12.81 -2.47 -15.75
N ASP A 206 -12.79 -2.39 -14.42
CA ASP A 206 -13.17 -1.18 -13.69
C ASP A 206 -11.99 -0.18 -13.67
N PRO A 207 -11.97 0.87 -14.52
CA PRO A 207 -10.76 1.67 -14.73
C PRO A 207 -10.63 2.72 -13.61
N PRO A 208 -9.43 3.30 -13.38
CA PRO A 208 -9.27 4.36 -12.40
C PRO A 208 -10.08 5.61 -12.78
N ARG A 209 -11.30 5.72 -12.22
CA ARG A 209 -12.21 6.87 -12.33
C ARG A 209 -11.61 8.06 -11.57
N GLY A 210 -10.61 8.69 -12.19
CA GLY A 210 -9.69 9.63 -11.56
C GLY A 210 -8.63 10.13 -12.55
N ILE A 211 -7.35 9.93 -12.26
CA ILE A 211 -6.27 10.64 -12.94
C ILE A 211 -5.86 10.02 -14.30
N GLY A 212 -5.57 8.72 -14.35
CA GLY A 212 -5.14 8.04 -15.61
C GLY A 212 -3.71 8.32 -16.07
N VAL A 213 -2.85 8.86 -15.20
CA VAL A 213 -1.40 8.93 -15.40
C VAL A 213 -0.67 8.50 -14.13
N LEU A 214 0.51 7.89 -14.30
CA LEU A 214 1.47 7.63 -13.23
C LEU A 214 2.84 8.19 -13.64
N ALA A 215 3.48 8.98 -12.78
CA ALA A 215 4.87 9.38 -12.98
C ALA A 215 5.77 8.12 -12.96
N GLY A 216 6.74 8.04 -13.89
CA GLY A 216 7.75 6.98 -13.88
C GLY A 216 8.96 7.31 -13.02
N ASP A 217 9.20 8.59 -12.71
CA ASP A 217 10.22 9.06 -11.77
C ASP A 217 9.89 10.49 -11.28
N ALA A 218 10.74 11.04 -10.40
CA ALA A 218 10.60 12.41 -9.93
C ALA A 218 10.73 13.47 -11.06
N GLU A 219 11.55 13.20 -12.08
CA GLU A 219 11.78 14.12 -13.20
C GLU A 219 10.58 14.20 -14.16
N SER A 220 9.75 13.16 -14.20
CA SER A 220 8.53 13.07 -15.02
C SER A 220 7.60 14.27 -14.80
N TYR A 221 7.50 14.77 -13.55
CA TYR A 221 6.72 15.96 -13.20
C TYR A 221 7.21 17.25 -13.87
N ARG A 222 8.51 17.34 -14.21
CA ARG A 222 9.12 18.47 -14.94
C ARG A 222 9.12 18.25 -16.45
N VAL A 223 9.56 17.08 -16.92
CA VAL A 223 9.71 16.80 -18.37
C VAL A 223 8.36 16.79 -19.08
N PHE A 224 7.34 16.17 -18.46
CA PHE A 224 5.98 16.06 -18.97
C PHE A 224 5.03 17.05 -18.29
N ALA A 225 5.56 18.14 -17.71
CA ALA A 225 4.80 19.22 -17.09
C ALA A 225 3.62 19.78 -17.93
N PRO A 226 3.69 19.88 -19.29
CA PRO A 226 2.57 20.31 -20.11
C PRO A 226 1.28 19.47 -19.95
N LEU A 227 1.42 18.18 -19.63
CA LEU A 227 0.29 17.29 -19.31
C LEU A 227 0.07 17.17 -17.79
N MET A 228 1.15 17.00 -17.03
CA MET A 228 1.08 16.70 -15.59
C MET A 228 0.52 17.87 -14.77
N ILE A 229 0.91 19.12 -15.06
CA ILE A 229 0.49 20.28 -14.26
C ILE A 229 -1.00 20.62 -14.44
N PRO A 230 -1.61 20.61 -15.65
CA PRO A 230 -3.06 20.72 -15.79
C PRO A 230 -3.84 19.66 -15.02
N ILE A 231 -3.42 18.39 -15.09
CA ILE A 231 -4.02 17.26 -14.37
C ILE A 231 -3.95 17.47 -12.85
N ILE A 232 -2.79 17.88 -12.33
CA ILE A 232 -2.59 18.19 -10.89
C ILE A 232 -3.54 19.33 -10.46
N ARG A 233 -3.59 20.44 -11.21
CA ARG A 233 -4.42 21.59 -10.84
C ARG A 233 -5.91 21.24 -10.80
N ASP A 234 -6.38 20.50 -11.81
CA ASP A 234 -7.77 20.08 -11.94
C ASP A 234 -8.17 19.06 -10.86
N PHE A 235 -7.28 18.14 -10.49
CA PHE A 235 -7.53 17.19 -9.40
C PHE A 235 -7.56 17.86 -8.02
N HIS A 236 -6.60 18.74 -7.74
CA HIS A 236 -6.44 19.40 -6.43
C HIS A 236 -7.26 20.70 -6.29
N GLY A 237 -8.11 21.04 -7.27
CA GLY A 237 -8.95 22.24 -7.24
C GLY A 237 -8.18 23.57 -7.27
N ILE A 238 -6.93 23.55 -7.75
CA ILE A 238 -6.08 24.75 -7.85
C ILE A 238 -6.52 25.54 -9.07
N GLU A 239 -7.45 26.48 -8.87
CA GLU A 239 -7.94 27.36 -9.94
C GLU A 239 -6.78 28.00 -10.71
N THR A 240 -6.74 27.76 -12.02
CA THR A 240 -6.17 28.74 -12.93
C THR A 240 -7.11 29.94 -12.95
N GLN A 241 -6.86 30.92 -12.06
CA GLN A 241 -7.52 32.23 -12.11
C GLN A 241 -7.05 33.01 -13.34
N VAL A 242 -7.58 32.59 -14.48
CA VAL A 242 -7.56 33.23 -15.79
C VAL A 242 -9.01 33.36 -16.25
N LYS A 243 -9.88 33.82 -15.35
CA LYS A 243 -11.06 34.59 -15.77
C LYS A 243 -10.54 35.96 -16.19
N GLU A 244 -10.92 36.38 -17.38
CA GLU A 244 -10.26 37.49 -18.07
C GLU A 244 -10.48 38.83 -17.35
N LYS A 245 -9.41 39.41 -16.79
CA LYS A 245 -9.10 40.85 -16.82
C LYS A 245 -7.75 41.16 -16.16
N LYS A 246 -6.90 41.88 -16.90
CA LYS A 246 -5.51 42.30 -16.59
C LYS A 246 -4.49 41.16 -16.53
N ALA A 247 -3.30 41.42 -17.07
CA ALA A 247 -2.17 40.49 -17.12
C ALA A 247 -1.42 40.44 -15.77
N VAL A 248 -2.08 39.92 -14.74
CA VAL A 248 -1.42 39.52 -13.49
C VAL A 248 -0.77 38.14 -13.72
N ALA A 249 0.45 37.94 -13.24
CA ALA A 249 1.20 36.72 -13.49
C ALA A 249 0.42 35.47 -13.02
N LYS A 250 0.41 34.41 -13.87
CA LYS A 250 -0.21 33.10 -13.56
C LYS A 250 0.12 32.71 -12.11
N PRO A 251 -0.87 32.44 -11.24
CA PRO A 251 -0.62 32.27 -9.82
C PRO A 251 0.41 31.17 -9.58
N LYS A 252 1.60 31.57 -9.12
CA LYS A 252 2.67 30.63 -8.79
C LYS A 252 2.20 29.76 -7.63
N MET A 253 2.35 28.45 -7.76
CA MET A 253 2.07 27.55 -6.64
C MET A 253 3.00 27.93 -5.48
N ARG A 254 2.42 28.21 -4.32
CA ARG A 254 3.18 28.55 -3.11
C ARG A 254 4.08 27.39 -2.77
N LYS A 255 5.27 27.65 -2.21
CA LYS A 255 6.15 26.56 -1.77
C LYS A 255 5.40 25.67 -0.77
N TYR A 256 5.50 24.36 -0.98
CA TYR A 256 5.01 23.38 -0.02
C TYR A 256 5.84 23.48 1.27
N LYS A 257 5.19 23.31 2.42
CA LYS A 257 5.85 23.21 3.71
C LYS A 257 5.30 21.98 4.43
N SER A 258 6.12 20.93 4.48
CA SER A 258 5.90 19.79 5.37
C SER A 258 5.83 20.28 6.81
N ASP A 259 4.86 19.76 7.57
CA ASP A 259 4.81 19.87 9.02
C ASP A 259 4.16 18.60 9.56
N ILE A 260 5.03 17.62 9.88
CA ILE A 260 4.67 16.30 10.41
C ILE A 260 5.06 16.20 11.89
N HIS A 261 4.68 17.21 12.68
CA HIS A 261 4.94 17.25 14.12
C HIS A 261 3.64 17.15 14.94
N SER A 262 3.51 16.09 15.73
CA SER A 262 2.32 15.81 16.55
C SER A 262 2.06 16.82 17.68
N THR A 263 3.03 17.69 17.97
CA THR A 263 2.91 18.85 18.85
C THR A 263 2.06 19.98 18.25
N HIS A 264 1.95 20.08 16.92
CA HIS A 264 1.14 21.09 16.23
C HIS A 264 -0.32 20.62 15.97
N ILE A 265 -0.73 19.50 16.58
CA ILE A 265 -2.14 19.12 16.65
C ILE A 265 -2.82 19.97 17.74
N ILE A 266 -3.67 20.89 17.28
CA ILE A 266 -4.34 21.93 18.08
C ILE A 266 -5.41 21.29 18.95
N THR A 267 -6.23 20.42 18.35
CA THR A 267 -7.36 19.79 19.04
C THR A 267 -6.89 18.63 19.92
N LYS A 268 -6.85 18.85 21.23
CA LYS A 268 -6.59 17.82 22.26
C LYS A 268 -7.82 16.96 22.60
N LYS A 269 -9.01 17.33 22.12
CA LYS A 269 -10.26 16.61 22.37
C LYS A 269 -10.33 15.35 21.50
N ASN A 270 -10.54 14.19 22.11
CA ASN A 270 -10.94 12.97 21.39
C ASN A 270 -12.30 13.23 20.70
N PRO A 271 -12.42 13.03 19.37
CA PRO A 271 -13.68 13.23 18.65
C PRO A 271 -14.79 12.26 19.08
N ASP A 272 -14.44 11.10 19.65
CA ASP A 272 -15.36 10.10 20.20
C ASP A 272 -14.97 9.70 21.63
N PRO A 273 -15.42 10.46 22.66
CA PRO A 273 -15.06 10.19 24.06
C PRO A 273 -15.64 8.90 24.65
N THR A 274 -16.69 8.31 24.05
CA THR A 274 -17.31 7.07 24.55
C THR A 274 -16.83 5.82 23.80
N GLY A 275 -16.43 5.97 22.53
CA GLY A 275 -15.96 4.89 21.66
C GLY A 275 -17.09 4.17 20.91
N ASP A 276 -18.29 4.76 20.86
CA ASP A 276 -19.46 4.13 20.25
C ASP A 276 -19.50 4.31 18.72
N HIS A 277 -18.95 5.40 18.20
CA HIS A 277 -19.13 5.84 16.81
C HIS A 277 -17.92 5.50 15.94
N ILE A 278 -16.68 5.68 16.42
CA ILE A 278 -15.45 5.36 15.68
C ILE A 278 -15.09 3.88 15.84
N LEU A 279 -14.94 3.18 14.72
CA LEU A 279 -14.61 1.74 14.65
C LEU A 279 -13.12 1.51 14.38
N SER A 280 -12.50 2.39 13.60
CA SER A 280 -11.05 2.41 13.40
C SER A 280 -10.58 3.75 12.85
N VAL A 281 -9.31 4.04 13.12
CA VAL A 281 -8.52 5.12 12.52
C VAL A 281 -7.41 4.48 11.69
N ARG A 282 -7.22 4.94 10.46
CA ARG A 282 -6.13 4.54 9.57
C ARG A 282 -5.50 5.77 8.95
N ILE A 283 -4.24 6.02 9.26
CA ILE A 283 -3.46 7.11 8.65
C ILE A 283 -2.37 6.48 7.79
N SER A 284 -2.13 6.97 6.58
CA SER A 284 -1.03 6.51 5.73
C SER A 284 -0.31 7.65 5.04
N LEU A 285 0.97 7.47 4.80
CA LEU A 285 1.83 8.35 4.03
C LEU A 285 2.57 7.54 2.96
N SER A 286 2.41 7.89 1.69
CA SER A 286 3.28 7.39 0.62
C SER A 286 4.59 8.20 0.58
N ARG A 287 5.71 7.54 0.28
CA ARG A 287 6.99 8.18 -0.04
C ARG A 287 7.69 7.42 -1.17
N CYS A 288 8.31 8.15 -2.09
CA CYS A 288 9.31 7.61 -3.01
C CYS A 288 10.72 8.08 -2.61
N ILE A 289 11.75 7.32 -2.97
CA ILE A 289 13.16 7.60 -2.70
C ILE A 289 13.78 8.26 -3.94
N ASP A 290 14.51 9.36 -3.75
CA ASP A 290 15.17 10.07 -4.85
C ASP A 290 16.32 9.27 -5.47
N GLY A 291 16.61 9.56 -6.74
CA GLY A 291 17.61 8.89 -7.57
C GLY A 291 17.11 7.60 -8.24
N PHE A 292 16.01 7.01 -7.77
CA PHE A 292 15.39 5.82 -8.36
C PHE A 292 14.19 6.18 -9.25
N ALA A 293 13.83 5.27 -10.17
CA ALA A 293 12.54 5.31 -10.87
C ALA A 293 11.43 4.74 -9.99
N PHE A 294 10.18 5.17 -10.20
CA PHE A 294 9.00 4.74 -9.44
C PHE A 294 8.48 3.37 -9.90
N PRO A 295 7.66 2.65 -9.11
CA PRO A 295 7.33 1.23 -9.36
C PRO A 295 6.78 0.88 -10.75
N SER A 296 6.10 1.81 -11.42
CA SER A 296 5.59 1.66 -12.78
C SER A 296 6.70 1.38 -13.81
N THR A 297 7.87 2.01 -13.68
CA THR A 297 8.99 1.90 -14.64
C THR A 297 10.30 1.36 -14.03
N ILE A 298 10.42 1.26 -12.71
CA ILE A 298 11.64 0.77 -12.02
C ILE A 298 12.13 -0.58 -12.56
N ASN A 299 13.44 -0.74 -12.73
CA ASN A 299 14.04 -2.03 -13.10
C ASN A 299 14.23 -2.94 -11.88
N ARG A 300 14.45 -4.24 -12.12
CA ARG A 300 14.55 -5.25 -11.06
C ARG A 300 15.71 -5.02 -10.08
N LYS A 301 16.87 -4.54 -10.56
CA LYS A 301 18.02 -4.24 -9.71
C LYS A 301 17.69 -3.11 -8.73
N ASP A 302 17.20 -2.00 -9.24
CA ASP A 302 16.90 -0.82 -8.43
C ASP A 302 15.74 -1.07 -7.46
N ARG A 303 14.75 -1.90 -7.84
CA ARG A 303 13.67 -2.32 -6.93
C ARG A 303 14.18 -3.07 -5.71
N ARG A 304 15.14 -4.00 -5.89
CA ARG A 304 15.80 -4.72 -4.80
C ARG A 304 16.68 -3.81 -3.93
N ILE A 305 17.29 -2.77 -4.50
CA ILE A 305 18.02 -1.75 -3.72
C ILE A 305 17.04 -0.91 -2.88
N VAL A 306 15.88 -0.54 -3.43
CA VAL A 306 14.80 0.12 -2.69
C VAL A 306 14.27 -0.77 -1.57
N GLU A 307 14.11 -2.09 -1.81
CA GLU A 307 13.74 -3.04 -0.77
C GLU A 307 14.76 -3.09 0.38
N SER A 308 16.07 -3.19 0.08
CA SER A 308 17.10 -3.12 1.11
C SER A 308 16.97 -1.84 1.92
N LEU A 309 16.92 -0.68 1.26
CA LEU A 309 16.80 0.62 1.94
C LEU A 309 15.54 0.74 2.82
N VAL A 310 14.43 0.08 2.48
CA VAL A 310 13.23 0.02 3.32
C VAL A 310 13.42 -0.95 4.49
N LYS A 311 14.03 -2.11 4.28
CA LYS A 311 14.35 -3.09 5.33
C LYS A 311 15.35 -2.52 6.35
N ASP A 312 16.44 -1.95 5.87
CA ASP A 312 17.48 -1.28 6.67
C ASP A 312 16.87 -0.11 7.48
N ALA A 313 15.88 0.60 6.91
CA ALA A 313 15.11 1.61 7.64
C ALA A 313 14.20 1.01 8.72
N THR A 314 13.52 -0.12 8.45
CA THR A 314 12.67 -0.80 9.44
C THR A 314 13.45 -1.40 10.62
N GLU A 315 14.69 -1.82 10.39
CA GLU A 315 15.60 -2.31 11.44
C GLU A 315 16.19 -1.17 12.30
N SER A 316 16.06 0.09 11.84
CA SER A 316 16.56 1.29 12.51
C SER A 316 15.49 2.12 13.26
N LEU A 317 14.26 1.60 13.38
CA LEU A 317 13.17 2.28 14.07
C LEU A 317 13.41 2.32 15.59
N THR A 318 13.14 3.47 16.21
CA THR A 318 13.43 3.76 17.62
C THR A 318 12.20 4.03 18.49
N ASP A 319 11.01 4.11 17.88
CA ASP A 319 9.75 4.29 18.59
C ASP A 319 9.30 3.00 19.32
N GLU A 320 8.80 3.15 20.54
CA GLU A 320 8.29 2.04 21.38
C GLU A 320 7.24 1.16 20.67
N ASN A 321 6.46 1.73 19.74
CA ASN A 321 5.45 1.01 18.98
C ASN A 321 6.03 0.23 17.78
N ALA A 322 7.35 0.27 17.55
CA ALA A 322 8.05 -0.50 16.52
C ALA A 322 8.85 -1.70 17.09
N GLU A 323 8.95 -1.83 18.42
CA GLU A 323 9.62 -2.95 19.07
C GLU A 323 8.91 -4.29 18.75
N GLY A 324 9.69 -5.35 18.51
CA GLY A 324 9.15 -6.67 18.17
C GLY A 324 8.54 -6.78 16.76
N GLY A 325 8.77 -5.79 15.89
CA GLY A 325 8.38 -5.86 14.48
C GLY A 325 9.29 -6.70 13.59
N ALA A 326 8.81 -7.05 12.40
CA ALA A 326 9.53 -7.85 11.40
C ALA A 326 9.21 -7.39 9.97
N TYR A 327 10.22 -7.41 9.08
CA TYR A 327 10.05 -7.27 7.63
C TYR A 327 9.82 -8.64 6.98
N ILE A 328 8.71 -8.78 6.26
CA ILE A 328 8.26 -10.02 5.63
C ILE A 328 8.21 -9.81 4.10
N PRO A 329 9.18 -10.35 3.34
CA PRO A 329 9.08 -10.42 1.88
C PRO A 329 7.85 -11.21 1.43
N ILE A 330 7.17 -10.77 0.38
CA ILE A 330 6.04 -11.53 -0.20
C ILE A 330 6.51 -12.89 -0.71
N TYR A 331 7.76 -12.99 -1.19
CA TYR A 331 8.37 -14.24 -1.66
C TYR A 331 8.51 -15.32 -0.55
N SER A 332 8.40 -14.95 0.72
CA SER A 332 8.45 -15.89 1.86
C SER A 332 7.08 -16.26 2.45
N MET A 333 5.98 -15.77 1.86
CA MET A 333 4.61 -16.10 2.31
C MET A 333 4.07 -17.33 1.59
N THR A 334 3.14 -18.06 2.22
CA THR A 334 2.25 -18.98 1.49
C THR A 334 1.10 -18.20 0.84
N ASN A 335 0.37 -18.83 -0.09
CA ASN A 335 -0.79 -18.20 -0.73
C ASN A 335 -1.90 -17.89 0.30
N GLU A 336 -2.10 -18.78 1.27
CA GLU A 336 -3.11 -18.66 2.32
C GLU A 336 -2.77 -17.50 3.26
N GLN A 337 -1.49 -17.37 3.64
CA GLN A 337 -0.99 -16.25 4.42
C GLN A 337 -1.09 -14.93 3.65
N ASN A 338 -0.74 -14.92 2.37
CA ASN A 338 -0.83 -13.74 1.51
C ASN A 338 -2.28 -13.23 1.41
N GLU A 339 -3.24 -14.10 1.10
CA GLU A 339 -4.67 -13.75 1.00
C GLU A 339 -5.28 -13.40 2.36
N ASP A 340 -4.82 -13.99 3.48
CA ASP A 340 -5.24 -13.59 4.82
C ASP A 340 -4.78 -12.17 5.18
N LEU A 341 -3.50 -11.85 4.97
CA LEU A 341 -2.96 -10.52 5.23
C LEU A 341 -3.59 -9.46 4.32
N ILE A 342 -4.00 -9.81 3.09
CA ILE A 342 -4.77 -8.95 2.18
C ILE A 342 -6.18 -8.70 2.72
N ARG A 343 -6.91 -9.74 3.14
CA ARG A 343 -8.26 -9.63 3.72
C ARG A 343 -8.27 -8.79 5.00
N ARG A 344 -7.24 -8.97 5.85
CA ARG A 344 -7.03 -8.23 7.10
C ARG A 344 -6.35 -6.87 6.91
N ASN A 345 -5.97 -6.49 5.68
CA ASN A 345 -5.40 -5.18 5.32
C ASN A 345 -4.03 -4.85 5.88
N ILE A 346 -3.34 -5.90 6.32
CA ILE A 346 -1.95 -5.87 6.71
C ILE A 346 -1.08 -5.80 5.43
N LEU A 347 -1.49 -6.50 4.36
CA LEU A 347 -0.83 -6.49 3.05
C LEU A 347 -1.69 -5.77 1.98
N PHE A 348 -1.03 -5.30 0.93
CA PHE A 348 -1.67 -4.72 -0.25
C PHE A 348 -2.11 -5.81 -1.25
N GLN A 349 -3.17 -5.53 -2.01
CA GLN A 349 -3.73 -6.46 -2.99
C GLN A 349 -2.68 -6.94 -4.01
N ASN A 350 -2.83 -8.21 -4.44
CA ASN A 350 -2.11 -8.78 -5.57
C ASN A 350 -2.41 -8.00 -6.88
N PRO A 351 -1.50 -7.97 -7.88
CA PRO A 351 -1.69 -7.18 -9.09
C PRO A 351 -2.89 -7.61 -9.95
N VAL A 352 -3.99 -6.86 -9.87
CA VAL A 352 -5.13 -6.96 -10.79
C VAL A 352 -4.81 -6.37 -12.17
N ASP A 353 -5.66 -6.61 -13.17
CA ASP A 353 -5.54 -6.13 -14.56
C ASP A 353 -5.00 -4.71 -14.70
N TRP A 354 -5.52 -3.77 -13.90
CA TRP A 354 -5.07 -2.39 -13.92
C TRP A 354 -3.61 -2.24 -13.47
N TYR A 355 -3.19 -2.85 -12.37
CA TYR A 355 -1.80 -2.83 -11.89
C TYR A 355 -0.84 -3.46 -12.92
N ILE A 356 -1.28 -4.52 -13.61
CA ILE A 356 -0.52 -5.15 -14.68
C ILE A 356 -0.37 -4.17 -15.86
N SER A 357 -1.48 -3.59 -16.34
CA SER A 357 -1.48 -2.62 -17.44
C SER A 357 -0.70 -1.34 -17.14
N ALA A 358 -0.67 -0.89 -15.88
CA ALA A 358 0.05 0.28 -15.41
C ALA A 358 1.55 0.01 -15.12
N GLY A 359 2.06 -1.18 -15.44
CA GLY A 359 3.46 -1.55 -15.22
C GLY A 359 3.85 -1.83 -13.76
N LEU A 360 2.91 -1.77 -12.81
CA LEU A 360 3.15 -2.03 -11.39
C LEU A 360 3.34 -3.54 -11.09
N GLY A 361 2.66 -4.41 -11.86
CA GLY A 361 2.75 -5.87 -11.73
C GLY A 361 4.05 -6.51 -12.25
N ARG A 362 4.99 -5.73 -12.82
CA ARG A 362 6.23 -6.28 -13.41
C ARG A 362 7.10 -6.98 -12.37
N ASP A 363 7.67 -8.13 -12.76
CA ASP A 363 8.50 -9.00 -11.91
C ASP A 363 7.83 -9.47 -10.60
N TRP A 364 6.50 -9.50 -10.48
CA TRP A 364 5.85 -9.89 -9.21
C TRP A 364 6.26 -11.30 -8.74
N PRO A 365 6.55 -11.53 -7.43
CA PRO A 365 6.57 -10.59 -6.31
C PRO A 365 7.98 -10.05 -5.96
N ASP A 366 8.94 -10.08 -6.89
CA ASP A 366 10.35 -9.68 -6.66
C ASP A 366 10.47 -8.26 -6.10
N GLY A 367 11.22 -8.11 -5.01
CA GLY A 367 11.48 -6.81 -4.38
C GLY A 367 10.31 -6.23 -3.57
N ARG A 368 9.27 -7.02 -3.26
CA ARG A 368 8.08 -6.58 -2.49
C ARG A 368 8.01 -7.27 -1.13
N GLY A 369 7.56 -6.53 -0.13
CA GLY A 369 7.34 -7.01 1.21
C GLY A 369 6.51 -6.05 2.06
N VAL A 370 6.32 -6.42 3.32
CA VAL A 370 5.66 -5.62 4.34
C VAL A 370 6.41 -5.73 5.66
N TYR A 371 6.69 -4.60 6.30
CA TYR A 371 7.02 -4.59 7.73
C TYR A 371 5.73 -4.47 8.55
N VAL A 372 5.68 -5.19 9.66
CA VAL A 372 4.63 -5.12 10.69
C VAL A 372 5.28 -5.01 12.07
N ASN A 373 4.64 -4.27 12.99
CA ASN A 373 5.13 -4.13 14.37
C ASN A 373 4.73 -5.28 15.32
N VAL A 374 4.51 -6.49 14.80
CA VAL A 374 4.19 -7.70 15.58
C VAL A 374 4.93 -8.91 15.01
N THR A 375 5.39 -9.82 15.88
CA THR A 375 5.91 -11.14 15.48
C THR A 375 4.79 -12.17 15.33
N ASP A 376 3.74 -12.05 16.15
CA ASP A 376 2.54 -12.87 16.07
C ASP A 376 1.56 -12.27 15.05
N LEU A 377 1.39 -12.93 13.91
CA LEU A 377 0.53 -12.48 12.82
C LEU A 377 -0.96 -12.75 13.07
N ASP A 378 -1.36 -13.44 14.14
CA ASP A 378 -2.78 -13.54 14.51
C ASP A 378 -3.27 -12.19 15.10
N LEU A 379 -2.35 -11.39 15.66
CA LEU A 379 -2.61 -10.02 16.09
C LEU A 379 -2.72 -9.06 14.89
N HIS A 380 -3.52 -8.00 15.03
CA HIS A 380 -3.52 -6.90 14.06
C HIS A 380 -2.43 -5.88 14.44
N PRO A 381 -1.45 -5.59 13.55
CA PRO A 381 -0.44 -4.57 13.80
C PRO A 381 -1.02 -3.16 13.85
N ASN A 382 -0.38 -2.27 14.61
CA ASN A 382 -0.72 -0.84 14.67
C ASN A 382 0.20 0.03 13.79
N LEU A 383 1.37 -0.50 13.41
CA LEU A 383 2.29 0.11 12.46
C LEU A 383 2.66 -0.91 11.37
N ILE A 384 2.46 -0.50 10.12
CA ILE A 384 2.67 -1.30 8.91
C ILE A 384 3.48 -0.45 7.92
N ILE A 385 4.43 -1.03 7.19
CA ILE A 385 5.11 -0.35 6.07
C ILE A 385 5.11 -1.27 4.85
N TRP A 386 4.34 -0.90 3.81
CA TRP A 386 4.34 -1.59 2.52
C TRP A 386 5.54 -1.18 1.68
N CYS A 387 6.19 -2.13 1.01
CA CYS A 387 7.37 -1.92 0.15
C CYS A 387 7.10 -2.26 -1.32
N ASN A 388 7.50 -1.37 -2.24
CA ASN A 388 7.44 -1.53 -3.71
C ASN A 388 6.06 -1.95 -4.28
N SER A 389 5.01 -1.38 -3.68
CA SER A 389 3.63 -1.47 -4.16
C SER A 389 3.39 -0.42 -5.27
N GLU A 390 2.35 0.40 -5.15
CA GLU A 390 2.10 1.55 -6.03
C GLU A 390 3.16 2.67 -5.90
N ASP A 391 3.75 2.84 -4.72
CA ASP A 391 4.84 3.76 -4.37
C ASP A 391 6.00 2.94 -3.72
N HIS A 392 7.21 3.49 -3.60
CA HIS A 392 8.36 2.74 -3.00
C HIS A 392 8.08 2.30 -1.57
N MET A 393 7.48 3.19 -0.76
CA MET A 393 6.97 2.83 0.55
C MET A 393 5.61 3.51 0.83
N ARG A 394 4.73 2.79 1.55
CA ARG A 394 3.55 3.38 2.19
C ARG A 394 3.59 3.05 3.68
N ILE A 395 3.92 4.05 4.50
CA ILE A 395 3.96 3.96 5.96
C ILE A 395 2.52 4.13 6.45
N ILE A 396 2.06 3.25 7.34
CA ILE A 396 0.65 3.07 7.70
C ILE A 396 0.53 2.89 9.20
N GLY A 397 -0.30 3.72 9.84
CA GLY A 397 -0.76 3.53 11.20
C GLY A 397 -2.22 3.07 11.21
N THR A 398 -2.54 2.12 12.07
CA THR A 398 -3.90 1.66 12.37
C THR A 398 -4.17 1.67 13.87
N SER A 399 -5.41 1.99 14.24
CA SER A 399 -5.92 1.91 15.61
C SER A 399 -7.41 1.53 15.57
N SER A 400 -7.86 0.68 16.49
CA SER A 400 -9.29 0.40 16.74
C SER A 400 -9.95 1.44 17.64
N VAL A 401 -9.18 2.41 18.16
CA VAL A 401 -9.64 3.46 19.09
C VAL A 401 -9.52 4.83 18.42
N GLY A 402 -10.41 5.76 18.75
CA GLY A 402 -10.47 7.14 18.22
C GLY A 402 -9.25 8.05 18.48
N ASP A 403 -8.12 7.54 18.98
CA ASP A 403 -6.90 8.31 19.18
C ASP A 403 -6.12 8.56 17.87
N ILE A 404 -6.67 9.46 17.05
CA ILE A 404 -6.04 10.00 15.84
C ILE A 404 -4.69 10.68 16.20
N ARG A 405 -4.53 11.22 17.41
CA ARG A 405 -3.37 12.03 17.81
C ARG A 405 -2.17 11.18 18.23
N GLY A 406 -2.37 10.14 19.04
CA GLY A 406 -1.35 9.15 19.36
C GLY A 406 -0.87 8.43 18.11
N LEU A 407 -1.79 8.00 17.23
CA LEU A 407 -1.43 7.37 15.97
C LEU A 407 -0.59 8.28 15.06
N PHE A 408 -0.88 9.59 15.03
CA PHE A 408 -0.06 10.57 14.33
C PHE A 408 1.29 10.86 15.03
N LYS A 409 1.40 10.72 16.36
CA LYS A 409 2.70 10.78 17.09
C LYS A 409 3.60 9.63 16.63
N THR A 410 3.12 8.39 16.64
CA THR A 410 3.89 7.22 16.19
C THR A 410 4.33 7.39 14.72
N LEU A 411 3.41 7.76 13.82
CA LEU A 411 3.76 7.98 12.41
C LEU A 411 4.74 9.14 12.18
N SER A 412 4.63 10.22 12.96
CA SER A 412 5.62 11.31 12.98
C SER A 412 7.02 10.79 13.34
N ALA A 413 7.14 9.92 14.35
CA ALA A 413 8.42 9.32 14.72
C ALA A 413 8.93 8.35 13.65
N THR A 414 8.10 7.43 13.15
CA THR A 414 8.48 6.47 12.11
C THR A 414 8.99 7.16 10.84
N VAL A 415 8.32 8.22 10.36
CA VAL A 415 8.77 8.96 9.17
C VAL A 415 10.13 9.64 9.41
N GLN A 416 10.37 10.18 10.61
CA GLN A 416 11.65 10.81 10.96
C GLN A 416 12.80 9.79 11.08
N ASP A 417 12.53 8.60 11.62
CA ASP A 417 13.51 7.51 11.71
C ASP A 417 13.86 6.94 10.32
N VAL A 418 12.85 6.69 9.48
CA VAL A 418 13.06 6.27 8.08
C VAL A 418 13.84 7.33 7.29
N GLU A 419 13.53 8.63 7.46
CA GLU A 419 14.28 9.70 6.81
C GLU A 419 15.73 9.79 7.33
N ARG A 420 15.99 9.52 8.62
CA ARG A 420 17.33 9.46 9.21
C ARG A 420 18.14 8.31 8.63
N SER A 421 17.54 7.13 8.49
CA SER A 421 18.18 5.94 7.91
C SER A 421 18.51 6.13 6.43
N LEU A 422 17.56 6.66 5.64
CA LEU A 422 17.82 7.02 4.24
C LEU A 422 18.97 8.04 4.12
N LYS A 423 19.02 9.06 4.98
CA LYS A 423 20.12 10.05 4.99
C LYS A 423 21.48 9.42 5.30
N ALA A 424 21.55 8.47 6.23
CA ALA A 424 22.78 7.73 6.52
C ALA A 424 23.28 6.95 5.27
N SER A 425 22.35 6.38 4.49
CA SER A 425 22.63 5.72 3.21
C SER A 425 22.77 6.67 2.01
N GLY A 426 22.94 7.97 2.23
CA GLY A 426 23.13 8.98 1.17
C GLY A 426 21.87 9.22 0.29
N LYS A 427 20.69 8.87 0.79
CA LYS A 427 19.38 9.01 0.11
C LYS A 427 18.49 10.03 0.82
N ARG A 428 17.40 10.40 0.16
CA ARG A 428 16.32 11.23 0.69
C ARG A 428 15.01 10.91 -0.03
N PHE A 429 13.89 11.36 0.50
CA PHE A 429 12.61 11.27 -0.21
C PHE A 429 12.61 12.14 -1.48
N ALA A 430 11.90 11.69 -2.51
CA ALA A 430 11.62 12.50 -3.70
C ALA A 430 10.70 13.66 -3.32
N TYR A 431 11.12 14.89 -3.61
CA TYR A 431 10.46 16.11 -3.16
C TYR A 431 10.68 17.24 -4.18
N ASP A 432 9.65 18.07 -4.37
CA ASP A 432 9.70 19.31 -5.15
C ASP A 432 9.18 20.49 -4.31
N ASP A 433 9.73 21.67 -4.55
CA ASP A 433 9.45 22.88 -3.78
C ASP A 433 7.98 23.35 -3.88
N GLN A 434 7.26 23.03 -4.96
CA GLN A 434 5.86 23.43 -5.19
C GLN A 434 4.88 22.26 -5.05
N LEU A 435 5.30 21.05 -5.41
CA LEU A 435 4.49 19.83 -5.34
C LEU A 435 4.66 19.05 -4.03
N GLY A 436 5.64 19.37 -3.17
CA GLY A 436 5.91 18.63 -1.95
C GLY A 436 6.49 17.24 -2.21
N PHE A 437 6.14 16.25 -1.38
CA PHE A 437 6.58 14.87 -1.60
C PHE A 437 6.04 14.33 -2.92
N LEU A 438 6.91 13.71 -3.71
CA LEU A 438 6.59 13.14 -5.02
C LEU A 438 6.30 11.64 -4.90
N THR A 439 5.27 11.21 -5.62
CA THR A 439 4.68 9.87 -5.61
C THR A 439 4.41 9.40 -7.04
N SER A 440 4.09 8.13 -7.24
CA SER A 440 3.71 7.60 -8.56
C SER A 440 2.44 8.26 -9.09
N CYS A 441 1.42 8.42 -8.24
CA CYS A 441 0.13 8.98 -8.64
C CYS A 441 0.03 10.49 -8.30
N PRO A 442 -0.24 11.39 -9.27
CA PRO A 442 -0.35 12.83 -9.01
C PRO A 442 -1.48 13.28 -8.07
N SER A 443 -2.37 12.39 -7.64
CA SER A 443 -3.39 12.65 -6.60
C SER A 443 -2.80 12.71 -5.18
N LYS A 444 -1.57 12.18 -5.01
CA LYS A 444 -0.89 12.05 -3.73
C LYS A 444 0.26 13.03 -3.53
N VAL A 445 0.60 13.88 -4.51
CA VAL A 445 1.67 14.87 -4.29
C VAL A 445 1.28 15.84 -3.16
N GLY A 446 2.28 16.35 -2.44
CA GLY A 446 2.12 17.28 -1.33
C GLY A 446 2.55 16.64 -0.02
N THR A 447 1.60 16.39 0.86
CA THR A 447 1.76 15.57 2.07
C THR A 447 1.98 14.09 1.78
N ALA A 448 1.43 13.62 0.65
CA ALA A 448 1.13 12.21 0.39
C ALA A 448 0.40 11.48 1.52
N LEU A 449 -0.31 12.23 2.38
CA LEU A 449 -1.03 11.74 3.54
C LEU A 449 -2.51 11.50 3.22
N ARG A 450 -3.01 10.31 3.58
CA ARG A 450 -4.44 10.07 3.76
C ARG A 450 -4.71 9.56 5.17
N ALA A 451 -5.47 10.36 5.91
CA ALA A 451 -6.12 9.93 7.13
C ALA A 451 -7.57 9.52 6.84
N SER A 452 -7.98 8.42 7.43
CA SER A 452 -9.27 7.75 7.26
C SER A 452 -9.79 7.37 8.65
N VAL A 453 -11.08 7.58 8.88
CA VAL A 453 -11.79 7.14 10.09
C VAL A 453 -13.03 6.39 9.63
N LEU A 454 -13.15 5.15 10.09
CA LEU A 454 -14.34 4.33 9.88
C LEU A 454 -15.33 4.66 10.99
N VAL A 455 -16.46 5.28 10.66
CA VAL A 455 -17.40 5.85 11.65
C VAL A 455 -18.85 5.45 11.37
N LYS A 456 -19.60 5.14 12.44
CA LYS A 456 -21.06 4.97 12.44
C LYS A 456 -21.73 6.36 12.45
N LEU A 457 -22.56 6.62 11.45
CA LEU A 457 -23.39 7.82 11.32
C LEU A 457 -24.79 7.39 10.85
N ILE A 458 -25.47 6.61 11.70
CA ILE A 458 -26.67 5.84 11.36
C ILE A 458 -27.80 6.76 10.89
N ARG A 459 -28.03 7.87 11.59
CA ARG A 459 -29.10 8.84 11.30
C ARG A 459 -28.60 9.91 10.32
N LEU A 460 -27.44 10.51 10.59
CA LEU A 460 -26.86 11.62 9.84
C LEU A 460 -26.55 11.23 8.39
N GLY A 461 -26.11 9.99 8.15
CA GLY A 461 -25.84 9.46 6.81
C GLY A 461 -27.09 9.32 5.92
N GLN A 462 -28.29 9.43 6.49
CA GLN A 462 -29.58 9.43 5.78
C GLN A 462 -30.08 10.86 5.49
N CYS A 463 -29.53 11.88 6.13
CA CYS A 463 -30.02 13.26 6.00
C CYS A 463 -29.81 13.83 4.57
N PRO A 464 -30.82 14.53 4.00
CA PRO A 464 -30.66 15.26 2.75
C PRO A 464 -29.46 16.21 2.78
N GLY A 465 -28.61 16.17 1.76
CA GLY A 465 -27.41 17.01 1.68
C GLY A 465 -26.19 16.54 2.49
N PHE A 466 -26.25 15.40 3.19
CA PHE A 466 -25.13 14.83 3.97
C PHE A 466 -23.81 14.80 3.18
N ASN A 467 -23.82 14.26 1.96
CA ASN A 467 -22.61 14.15 1.12
C ASN A 467 -21.98 15.53 0.81
N ASP A 468 -22.77 16.59 0.75
CA ASP A 468 -22.29 17.96 0.44
C ASP A 468 -21.90 18.73 1.70
N MET A 469 -22.50 18.42 2.85
CA MET A 469 -22.02 18.86 4.16
C MET A 469 -20.61 18.30 4.41
N VAL A 470 -20.39 17.01 4.15
CA VAL A 470 -19.07 16.36 4.26
C VAL A 470 -18.03 17.06 3.36
N LYS A 471 -18.39 17.45 2.12
CA LYS A 471 -17.52 18.24 1.24
C LYS A 471 -17.23 19.64 1.79
N ARG A 472 -18.25 20.32 2.35
CA ARG A 472 -18.05 21.63 3.01
C ARG A 472 -17.07 21.52 4.18
N LEU A 473 -17.16 20.44 4.96
CA LEU A 473 -16.22 20.06 6.02
C LEU A 473 -14.82 19.63 5.51
N LYS A 474 -14.50 19.78 4.21
CA LYS A 474 -13.23 19.38 3.56
C LYS A 474 -12.92 17.87 3.58
N LEU A 475 -13.94 17.07 3.87
CA LEU A 475 -13.88 15.61 3.97
C LEU A 475 -14.54 14.93 2.76
N ARG A 476 -14.34 13.63 2.65
CA ARG A 476 -14.97 12.73 1.68
C ARG A 476 -15.49 11.50 2.40
N VAL A 477 -16.72 11.10 2.11
CA VAL A 477 -17.27 9.79 2.48
C VAL A 477 -17.14 8.80 1.32
N ARG A 478 -16.79 7.55 1.63
CA ARG A 478 -17.01 6.39 0.75
C ARG A 478 -18.05 5.46 1.38
N ARG A 479 -19.09 5.10 0.61
CA ARG A 479 -20.14 4.14 0.99
C ARG A 479 -19.77 2.74 0.48
N GLU A 480 -19.46 1.82 1.39
CA GLU A 480 -19.26 0.38 1.11
C GLU A 480 -18.50 0.04 -0.18
N HIS A 481 -17.33 0.66 -0.31
CA HIS A 481 -16.11 0.03 -0.80
C HIS A 481 -14.95 0.63 -0.02
N LEU A 482 -14.48 -0.13 0.98
CA LEU A 482 -13.33 0.22 1.79
C LEU A 482 -12.04 -0.05 0.98
N GLY A 483 -11.78 0.75 -0.06
CA GLY A 483 -10.80 0.45 -1.12
C GLY A 483 -9.31 0.40 -0.73
N ASP A 484 -8.97 0.57 0.54
CA ASP A 484 -7.62 0.39 1.12
C ASP A 484 -7.70 -0.42 2.45
N LEU A 485 -8.84 -1.09 2.65
CA LEU A 485 -9.38 -1.67 3.89
C LEU A 485 -10.42 -2.77 3.53
N ASN A 486 -10.03 -3.81 2.78
CA ASN A 486 -10.73 -5.05 2.37
C ASN A 486 -11.47 -5.85 3.49
N VAL A 487 -11.96 -5.19 4.54
CA VAL A 487 -12.72 -5.73 5.65
C VAL A 487 -14.10 -6.14 5.14
N ASP A 488 -14.22 -7.41 4.78
CA ASP A 488 -15.49 -8.13 4.85
C ASP A 488 -15.93 -8.16 6.32
N TYR A 489 -16.62 -7.10 6.75
CA TYR A 489 -17.32 -7.10 8.04
C TYR A 489 -18.37 -8.21 7.94
N GLU A 490 -18.24 -9.28 8.74
CA GLU A 490 -18.87 -10.60 8.49
C GLU A 490 -20.42 -10.62 8.51
N GLY A 491 -21.07 -9.48 8.74
CA GLY A 491 -22.52 -9.29 8.59
C GLY A 491 -22.95 -8.42 7.39
N VAL A 492 -22.03 -8.02 6.49
CA VAL A 492 -22.28 -7.04 5.41
C VAL A 492 -22.07 -7.63 4.01
N TYR A 493 -21.13 -8.56 3.84
CA TYR A 493 -20.95 -9.31 2.60
C TYR A 493 -21.69 -10.65 2.66
N ASP A 494 -22.95 -10.64 2.22
CA ASP A 494 -23.66 -11.85 1.85
C ASP A 494 -22.93 -12.53 0.68
N GLN A 495 -22.40 -13.74 0.92
CA GLN A 495 -21.67 -14.52 -0.07
C GLN A 495 -22.58 -15.01 -1.22
N ASN A 496 -23.91 -14.96 -1.07
CA ASN A 496 -24.89 -15.34 -2.10
C ASN A 496 -25.03 -14.29 -3.23
N ARG A 497 -23.94 -13.60 -3.60
CA ARG A 497 -23.95 -12.46 -4.54
C ARG A 497 -24.30 -12.77 -6.00
N GLN A 498 -24.70 -14.01 -6.30
CA GLN A 498 -25.26 -14.39 -7.60
C GLN A 498 -26.69 -13.84 -7.82
N HIS A 499 -27.41 -13.38 -6.77
CA HIS A 499 -28.80 -12.92 -6.89
C HIS A 499 -29.07 -11.52 -6.33
N GLY A 500 -28.76 -10.47 -7.13
CA GLY A 500 -29.54 -9.21 -7.22
C GLY A 500 -29.81 -8.35 -5.97
N GLY A 501 -29.27 -8.66 -4.80
CA GLY A 501 -29.63 -8.02 -3.53
C GLY A 501 -29.37 -6.51 -3.48
N LYS A 502 -30.38 -5.74 -3.03
CA LYS A 502 -30.20 -4.31 -2.70
C LYS A 502 -29.19 -4.18 -1.56
N LYS A 503 -28.15 -3.35 -1.74
CA LYS A 503 -27.22 -3.01 -0.64
C LYS A 503 -27.99 -2.50 0.58
N ARG A 504 -27.80 -3.15 1.73
CA ARG A 504 -28.41 -2.75 3.00
C ARG A 504 -27.73 -1.47 3.50
N TYR A 505 -28.50 -0.51 4.00
CA TYR A 505 -27.90 0.65 4.67
C TYR A 505 -27.36 0.23 6.04
N THR A 506 -26.03 0.29 6.21
CA THR A 506 -25.33 0.03 7.47
C THR A 506 -25.06 1.28 8.30
N GLY A 507 -25.06 2.46 7.67
CA GLY A 507 -24.67 3.72 8.30
C GLY A 507 -23.19 3.82 8.66
N ILE A 508 -22.33 2.93 8.13
CA ILE A 508 -20.87 2.96 8.34
C ILE A 508 -20.20 3.64 7.13
N PHE A 509 -19.25 4.55 7.40
CA PHE A 509 -18.58 5.34 6.37
C PHE A 509 -17.05 5.39 6.59
N ASP A 510 -16.27 5.20 5.52
CA ASP A 510 -14.87 5.68 5.44
C ASP A 510 -14.93 7.20 5.20
N VAL A 511 -14.63 7.96 6.24
CA VAL A 511 -14.46 9.41 6.20
C VAL A 511 -12.97 9.71 6.09
N SER A 512 -12.54 10.40 5.04
CA SER A 512 -11.13 10.74 4.81
C SER A 512 -10.93 12.15 4.23
N ASN A 513 -9.70 12.69 4.34
CA ASN A 513 -9.35 14.00 3.80
C ASN A 513 -9.46 14.05 2.26
N VAL A 514 -9.94 15.17 1.72
CA VAL A 514 -9.95 15.44 0.27
C VAL A 514 -8.61 15.97 -0.21
N GLU A 515 -8.06 16.93 0.53
CA GLU A 515 -6.86 17.69 0.19
C GLU A 515 -5.60 16.89 0.57
N SER A 516 -4.59 16.88 -0.30
CA SER A 516 -3.25 16.32 -0.03
C SER A 516 -2.12 17.29 -0.42
N LEU A 517 -2.38 18.20 -1.37
CA LEU A 517 -1.48 19.26 -1.82
C LEU A 517 -1.86 20.62 -1.21
N GLY A 518 -0.87 21.49 -0.97
CA GLY A 518 -1.08 22.88 -0.54
C GLY A 518 -1.40 23.10 0.95
N LYS A 519 -1.55 22.02 1.72
CA LYS A 519 -1.73 22.01 3.19
C LYS A 519 -0.68 21.09 3.83
N SER A 520 -0.30 21.32 5.09
CA SER A 520 0.61 20.42 5.83
C SER A 520 -0.10 19.16 6.35
N GLU A 521 0.69 18.16 6.72
CA GLU A 521 0.23 16.93 7.37
C GLU A 521 -0.57 17.25 8.65
N THR A 522 -0.03 18.13 9.51
CA THR A 522 -0.71 18.63 10.71
C THR A 522 -2.04 19.34 10.42
N HIS A 523 -2.16 20.11 9.33
CA HIS A 523 -3.43 20.73 8.96
C HIS A 523 -4.48 19.66 8.63
N LEU A 524 -4.12 18.66 7.81
CA LEU A 524 -5.04 17.57 7.44
C LEU A 524 -5.48 16.74 8.64
N ILE A 525 -4.59 16.46 9.60
CA ILE A 525 -4.96 15.75 10.83
C ILE A 525 -5.87 16.58 11.74
N ASN A 526 -5.61 17.89 11.89
CA ASN A 526 -6.54 18.79 12.58
C ASN A 526 -7.91 18.83 11.87
N THR A 527 -7.94 18.87 10.53
CA THR A 527 -9.18 18.79 9.73
C THR A 527 -9.95 17.49 9.98
N MET A 528 -9.28 16.35 10.04
CA MET A 528 -9.91 15.07 10.39
C MET A 528 -10.53 15.09 11.79
N ILE A 529 -9.77 15.52 12.81
CA ILE A 529 -10.24 15.52 14.21
C ILE A 529 -11.46 16.44 14.36
N ILE A 530 -11.41 17.65 13.80
CA ILE A 530 -12.50 18.63 13.88
C ILE A 530 -13.72 18.14 13.09
N GLY A 531 -13.53 17.72 11.84
CA GLY A 531 -14.63 17.32 10.96
C GLY A 531 -15.32 16.03 11.42
N VAL A 532 -14.58 15.02 11.88
CA VAL A 532 -15.16 13.78 12.45
C VAL A 532 -15.88 14.08 13.77
N GLY A 533 -15.27 14.88 14.66
CA GLY A 533 -15.93 15.31 15.90
C GLY A 533 -17.24 16.07 15.65
N ARG A 534 -17.31 16.88 14.59
CA ARG A 534 -18.54 17.56 14.15
C ARG A 534 -19.59 16.59 13.58
N LEU A 535 -19.17 15.57 12.82
CA LEU A 535 -20.11 14.53 12.34
C LEU A 535 -20.71 13.75 13.51
N ILE A 536 -19.92 13.38 14.52
CA ILE A 536 -20.39 12.66 15.70
C ILE A 536 -21.31 13.54 16.57
N GLU A 537 -21.00 14.83 16.75
CA GLU A 537 -21.89 15.78 17.44
C GLU A 537 -23.29 15.84 16.80
N LEU A 538 -23.36 15.78 15.46
CA LEU A 538 -24.61 15.84 14.69
C LEU A 538 -25.37 14.50 14.68
N GLU A 539 -24.67 13.37 14.70
CA GLU A 539 -25.28 12.05 14.94
C GLU A 539 -25.92 12.00 16.34
N LEU A 540 -25.17 12.38 17.38
CA LEU A 540 -25.63 12.44 18.77
C LEU A 540 -26.85 13.37 18.95
N LYS A 541 -26.96 14.44 18.16
CA LYS A 541 -28.15 15.31 18.10
C LYS A 541 -29.37 14.58 17.55
N LEU A 542 -29.22 13.92 16.39
CA LEU A 542 -30.27 13.12 15.79
C LEU A 542 -30.66 11.92 16.66
N GLU A 543 -29.74 11.35 17.43
CA GLU A 543 -30.00 10.29 18.42
C GLU A 543 -30.92 10.77 19.55
N ARG A 544 -30.68 11.99 20.09
CA ARG A 544 -31.56 12.66 21.06
C ARG A 544 -32.89 13.17 20.48
N GLY A 545 -33.09 13.06 19.17
CA GLY A 545 -34.30 13.54 18.48
C GLY A 545 -34.28 15.03 18.13
N GLU A 546 -33.12 15.71 18.24
CA GLU A 546 -32.95 17.07 17.71
C GLU A 546 -32.92 17.04 16.17
N SER A 547 -33.38 18.12 15.53
CA SER A 547 -33.34 18.25 14.07
C SER A 547 -31.96 18.74 13.59
N VAL A 548 -31.46 18.16 12.49
CA VAL A 548 -30.21 18.59 11.84
C VAL A 548 -30.45 18.92 10.37
N ASP A 549 -30.25 20.19 10.02
CA ASP A 549 -30.24 20.66 8.64
C ASP A 549 -28.82 20.62 8.07
N CYS A 550 -28.48 19.51 7.41
CA CYS A 550 -27.18 19.34 6.77
C CYS A 550 -26.89 20.40 5.67
N THR A 551 -27.90 21.05 5.09
CA THR A 551 -27.69 22.02 3.99
C THR A 551 -26.98 23.28 4.47
N LYS A 552 -27.23 23.70 5.72
CA LYS A 552 -26.68 24.93 6.31
C LYS A 552 -25.32 24.75 7.00
N ILE A 553 -24.85 23.53 7.19
CA ILE A 553 -23.64 23.24 7.97
C ILE A 553 -22.38 23.38 7.09
N GLY A 554 -21.50 24.31 7.48
CA GLY A 554 -20.23 24.63 6.82
C GLY A 554 -19.00 24.13 7.58
N TRP A 555 -17.84 24.71 7.24
CA TRP A 555 -16.56 24.52 7.95
C TRP A 555 -16.34 25.56 9.07
N ASP A 556 -16.94 26.75 8.89
CA ASP A 556 -16.77 27.93 9.73
C ASP A 556 -17.71 27.93 10.96
#